data_AF-A0A023FJ01-F1
#
_entry.id   AF-A0A023FJ01-F1
#
_cell.length_a   1.000
_cell.length_b   1.000
_cell.length_c   1.000
_cell.angle_alpha   90.00
_cell.angle_beta   90.00
_cell.angle_gamma   90.00
#
_symmetry.space_group_name_H-M   'P 1'
#
loop_
_entity.id
_entity.type
_entity.pdbx_description
1 polymer ?
#
loop_
_entity_poly.entity_id
_entity_poly.type
_entity_poly.pdbx_seq_one_letter_code
_entity_poly.pdbx_strand_id
1 'polypeptide(L)'
;MLARSLRICRNNVRYSWSAADQPKKDAEKARSTFLFSDLEVELTPAANRKPKPDPSTLLFGQDMSDHMFMVKYTDAEGWGKPKISPLRNLELHPAAKVLHYAQELFEGLKAYRGHDDKIRLFRPDMNIRRLLNSAGRIDLPKFDGDEFLKCLSKLVSIEKEWVPKYPMSSLYIRPTLIGIEPTLGVARSNQALLFIILSPVGPYFRTGIKPVSLLADPKYVRAWPGGTGDKKLGCNYAPTLMVQNEAEKLNLQQVLWLFGEDEQVTEVGAMNVMVLLKNRDGGTELVTPPLSGIILPGVTRQSVLDLTREWNEFKVSERKITMAEIREAIKEKRLLEMFG
;
A
#
# COMPACT_ATOMS: atom_id res chain seq x y z
N MET A 1 -71.05 -28.71 9.62
CA MET A 1 -71.93 -29.19 10.71
C MET A 1 -71.05 -29.60 11.88
N LEU A 2 -71.33 -29.00 13.05
CA LEU A 2 -71.02 -29.40 14.45
C LEU A 2 -69.56 -29.75 14.81
N ALA A 3 -68.80 -28.97 15.59
CA ALA A 3 -68.98 -28.34 16.93
C ALA A 3 -68.39 -29.16 18.10
N ARG A 4 -67.35 -28.57 18.74
CA ARG A 4 -67.02 -28.47 20.20
C ARG A 4 -66.92 -29.76 21.03
N SER A 5 -65.90 -29.94 21.89
CA SER A 5 -65.74 -29.30 23.22
C SER A 5 -64.47 -29.85 23.94
N LEU A 6 -63.56 -29.03 24.53
CA LEU A 6 -63.42 -28.70 26.00
C LEU A 6 -62.83 -29.86 26.86
N ARG A 7 -61.75 -29.78 27.69
CA ARG A 7 -61.29 -28.84 28.76
C ARG A 7 -59.82 -29.17 29.20
N ILE A 8 -58.95 -28.17 29.45
CA ILE A 8 -58.45 -27.59 30.74
C ILE A 8 -57.38 -28.40 31.53
N CYS A 9 -56.19 -27.80 31.71
CA CYS A 9 -55.43 -27.59 32.98
C CYS A 9 -54.13 -26.81 32.66
N ARG A 10 -54.02 -25.48 32.84
CA ARG A 10 -53.68 -24.65 34.03
C ARG A 10 -52.23 -24.72 34.54
N ASN A 11 -51.72 -23.50 34.82
CA ASN A 11 -50.50 -23.03 35.51
C ASN A 11 -49.29 -22.74 34.60
N ASN A 12 -48.57 -21.61 34.68
CA ASN A 12 -48.64 -20.31 35.36
C ASN A 12 -47.60 -19.45 34.58
N VAL A 13 -47.82 -18.17 34.25
CA VAL A 13 -47.33 -17.00 35.02
C VAL A 13 -47.86 -15.74 34.32
N ARG A 14 -48.37 -14.79 35.12
CA ARG A 14 -48.77 -13.43 34.73
C ARG A 14 -47.54 -12.52 34.67
N TYR A 15 -47.51 -11.60 33.70
CA TYR A 15 -46.92 -10.27 33.88
C TYR A 15 -47.83 -9.22 33.23
N SER A 16 -48.08 -8.12 33.94
CA SER A 16 -48.90 -6.99 33.52
C SER A 16 -48.20 -5.66 33.86
N TRP A 17 -48.28 -4.71 32.91
CA TRP A 17 -47.98 -3.27 33.03
C TRP A 17 -46.50 -2.89 33.31
N SER A 18 -45.90 -1.84 32.75
CA SER A 18 -46.42 -0.60 32.17
C SER A 18 -45.42 -0.02 31.15
N ALA A 19 -45.93 0.75 30.18
CA ALA A 19 -45.13 1.66 29.38
C ALA A 19 -44.66 2.82 30.26
N ALA A 20 -43.35 2.90 30.50
CA ALA A 20 -42.68 4.11 30.92
C ALA A 20 -41.48 4.27 30.00
N ASP A 21 -41.45 5.41 29.32
CA ASP A 21 -40.40 5.86 28.40
C ASP A 21 -39.00 5.62 28.99
N GLN A 22 -38.27 4.67 28.40
CA GLN A 22 -36.82 4.77 28.34
C GLN A 22 -36.50 5.33 26.96
N PRO A 23 -35.75 6.44 26.85
CA PRO A 23 -35.24 6.85 25.55
C PRO A 23 -34.39 5.69 25.04
N LYS A 24 -34.81 5.11 23.90
CA LYS A 24 -33.89 4.35 23.06
C LYS A 24 -32.70 5.29 22.86
N LYS A 25 -31.56 4.98 23.48
CA LYS A 25 -30.29 5.52 23.01
C LYS A 25 -30.28 5.15 21.54
N ASP A 26 -30.43 6.15 20.68
CA ASP A 26 -30.09 6.01 19.27
C ASP A 26 -28.71 5.37 19.29
N ALA A 27 -28.61 4.12 18.83
CA ALA A 27 -27.33 3.48 18.67
C ALA A 27 -26.58 4.37 17.67
N GLU A 28 -25.63 5.17 18.16
CA GLU A 28 -24.77 5.99 17.31
C GLU A 28 -24.27 5.05 16.21
N LYS A 29 -24.71 5.31 14.99
CA LYS A 29 -24.36 4.48 13.84
C LYS A 29 -22.84 4.42 13.77
N ALA A 30 -22.28 3.20 13.77
CA ALA A 30 -20.84 2.98 13.72
C ALA A 30 -20.19 3.90 12.68
N ARG A 31 -19.15 4.63 13.09
CA ARG A 31 -18.52 5.67 12.25
C ARG A 31 -17.87 5.02 11.04
N SER A 32 -18.41 5.27 9.85
CA SER A 32 -17.89 4.71 8.59
C SER A 32 -16.52 5.28 8.20
N THR A 33 -16.11 6.42 8.77
CA THR A 33 -14.79 7.02 8.59
C THR A 33 -14.38 7.80 9.84
N PHE A 34 -13.08 7.98 10.04
CA PHE A 34 -12.55 8.99 10.94
C PHE A 34 -12.57 10.37 10.26
N LEU A 35 -12.58 11.44 11.06
CA LEU A 35 -12.61 12.82 10.60
C LEU A 35 -11.34 13.56 11.01
N PHE A 36 -10.78 14.37 10.12
CA PHE A 36 -9.67 15.27 10.39
C PHE A 36 -10.03 16.31 11.46
N SER A 37 -11.29 16.72 11.56
CA SER A 37 -11.77 17.61 12.63
C SER A 37 -11.58 17.04 14.03
N ASP A 38 -11.55 15.71 14.15
CA ASP A 38 -11.39 14.99 15.40
C ASP A 38 -9.92 14.61 15.68
N LEU A 39 -8.98 15.09 14.85
CA LEU A 39 -7.57 14.73 14.95
C LEU A 39 -6.94 15.28 16.23
N GLU A 40 -6.51 14.35 17.09
CA GLU A 40 -5.75 14.65 18.29
C GLU A 40 -4.26 14.71 17.96
N VAL A 41 -3.54 15.70 18.50
CA VAL A 41 -2.10 15.88 18.27
C VAL A 41 -1.37 15.97 19.60
N GLU A 42 -0.46 15.03 19.81
CA GLU A 42 0.47 14.97 20.93
C GLU A 42 1.88 15.13 20.39
N LEU A 43 2.53 16.26 20.68
CA LEU A 43 3.86 16.56 20.15
C LEU A 43 4.96 16.10 21.11
N THR A 44 6.00 15.48 20.55
CA THR A 44 7.28 15.26 21.21
C THR A 44 7.88 16.62 21.61
N PRO A 45 8.19 16.84 22.91
CA PRO A 45 8.86 18.05 23.37
C PRO A 45 10.12 18.33 22.57
N ALA A 46 10.43 19.61 22.30
CA ALA A 46 11.57 19.97 21.46
C ALA A 46 12.90 19.36 21.94
N ALA A 47 13.09 19.28 23.25
CA ALA A 47 14.28 18.69 23.88
C ALA A 47 14.42 17.17 23.64
N ASN A 48 13.32 16.47 23.31
CA ASN A 48 13.28 15.02 23.12
C ASN A 48 13.22 14.63 21.62
N ARG A 49 13.26 15.61 20.70
CA ARG A 49 13.25 15.33 19.26
C ARG A 49 14.61 14.81 18.83
N LYS A 50 14.60 13.83 17.91
CA LYS A 50 15.84 13.26 17.38
C LYS A 50 16.60 14.29 16.54
N PRO A 51 17.95 14.27 16.54
CA PRO A 51 18.72 14.99 15.54
C PRO A 51 18.36 14.45 14.15
N LYS A 52 18.38 15.31 13.12
CA LYS A 52 18.06 14.87 11.76
C LYS A 52 19.29 14.20 11.17
N PRO A 53 19.16 13.01 10.57
CA PRO A 53 20.30 12.31 9.98
C PRO A 53 20.92 13.14 8.86
N ASP A 54 22.21 12.92 8.59
CA ASP A 54 22.89 13.55 7.46
C ASP A 54 22.23 13.09 6.15
N PRO A 55 21.64 14.01 5.36
CA PRO A 55 20.99 13.67 4.10
C PRO A 55 21.87 12.91 3.09
N SER A 56 23.19 13.08 3.17
CA SER A 56 24.16 12.44 2.26
C SER A 56 24.35 10.93 2.54
N THR A 57 24.02 10.49 3.76
CA THR A 57 24.23 9.11 4.21
C THR A 57 22.96 8.29 4.33
N LEU A 58 21.79 8.93 4.19
CA LEU A 58 20.46 8.30 4.29
C LEU A 58 20.36 6.97 3.55
N LEU A 59 19.85 5.97 4.27
CA LEU A 59 19.49 4.65 3.76
C LEU A 59 17.97 4.46 3.85
N PHE A 60 17.40 3.75 2.87
CA PHE A 60 15.96 3.57 2.77
C PHE A 60 15.41 2.84 4.00
N GLY A 61 14.47 3.48 4.72
CA GLY A 61 13.70 2.84 5.79
C GLY A 61 14.44 2.61 7.11
N GLN A 62 15.62 3.20 7.32
CA GLN A 62 16.39 3.04 8.55
C GLN A 62 16.09 4.10 9.60
N ASP A 63 16.09 5.37 9.20
CA ASP A 63 15.71 6.47 10.07
C ASP A 63 14.18 6.68 10.05
N MET A 64 13.61 6.98 11.21
CA MET A 64 12.18 7.29 11.34
C MET A 64 11.99 8.69 11.92
N SER A 65 10.91 9.38 11.54
CA SER A 65 10.55 10.71 12.08
C SER A 65 10.13 10.68 13.56
N ASP A 66 9.85 11.85 14.15
CA ASP A 66 9.58 11.96 15.59
C ASP A 66 8.17 11.46 15.99
N HIS A 67 7.20 11.55 15.08
CA HIS A 67 5.79 11.23 15.28
C HIS A 67 5.27 10.24 14.24
N MET A 68 4.15 9.61 14.58
CA MET A 68 3.37 8.74 13.71
C MET A 68 1.88 9.11 13.80
N PHE A 69 1.12 8.77 12.76
CA PHE A 69 -0.35 8.81 12.79
C PHE A 69 -0.89 7.43 13.14
N MET A 70 -1.98 7.36 13.91
CA MET A 70 -2.70 6.13 14.23
C MET A 70 -4.21 6.37 14.34
N VAL A 71 -5.01 5.39 13.91
CA VAL A 71 -6.45 5.34 14.20
C VAL A 71 -6.91 3.88 14.25
N LYS A 72 -7.69 3.56 15.28
CA LYS A 72 -8.27 2.21 15.49
C LYS A 72 -9.66 2.14 14.89
N TYR A 73 -10.05 0.92 14.50
CA TYR A 73 -11.39 0.56 14.08
C TYR A 73 -11.90 -0.61 14.89
N THR A 74 -13.19 -0.60 15.24
CA THR A 74 -13.92 -1.78 15.70
C THR A 74 -15.27 -1.89 14.96
N ASP A 75 -15.79 -3.10 14.75
CA ASP A 75 -17.13 -3.27 14.15
C ASP A 75 -18.24 -2.64 15.01
N ALA A 76 -18.04 -2.56 16.34
CA ALA A 76 -19.02 -2.00 17.27
C ALA A 76 -19.14 -0.47 17.18
N GLU A 77 -18.02 0.24 17.06
CA GLU A 77 -17.98 1.72 17.13
C GLU A 77 -17.64 2.37 15.77
N GLY A 78 -17.09 1.59 14.83
CA GLY A 78 -16.51 2.08 13.60
C GLY A 78 -15.10 2.63 13.82
N TRP A 79 -14.72 3.64 13.01
CA TRP A 79 -13.45 4.33 13.16
C TRP A 79 -13.45 5.27 14.38
N GLY A 80 -12.43 5.14 15.22
CA GLY A 80 -12.18 6.04 16.33
C GLY A 80 -11.62 7.40 15.90
N LYS A 81 -11.20 8.19 16.88
CA LYS A 81 -10.53 9.47 16.61
C LYS A 81 -9.10 9.23 16.10
N PRO A 82 -8.68 9.93 15.04
CA PRO A 82 -7.30 9.84 14.59
C PRO A 82 -6.37 10.58 15.56
N LYS A 83 -5.16 10.06 15.72
CA LYS A 83 -4.15 10.65 16.61
C LYS A 83 -2.79 10.73 15.92
N ILE A 84 -2.14 11.88 16.01
CA ILE A 84 -0.70 12.04 15.78
C ILE A 84 -0.02 12.06 17.14
N SER A 85 0.94 11.17 17.37
CA SER A 85 1.66 11.05 18.63
C SER A 85 3.14 10.72 18.39
N PRO A 86 4.01 10.79 19.41
CA PRO A 86 5.38 10.31 19.27
C PRO A 86 5.44 8.89 18.70
N LEU A 87 6.44 8.63 17.87
CA LEU A 87 6.70 7.30 17.31
C LEU A 87 6.94 6.30 18.44
N ARG A 88 6.27 5.15 18.38
CA ARG A 88 6.38 4.09 19.38
C ARG A 88 6.16 2.70 18.77
N ASN A 89 6.54 1.68 19.53
CA ASN A 89 6.23 0.30 19.19
C ASN A 89 4.72 0.05 19.26
N LEU A 90 4.25 -0.90 18.44
CA LEU A 90 2.88 -1.38 18.49
C LEU A 90 2.75 -2.51 19.52
N GLU A 91 1.82 -2.36 20.45
CA GLU A 91 1.43 -3.44 21.37
C GLU A 91 0.28 -4.23 20.75
N LEU A 92 0.56 -5.45 20.31
CA LEU A 92 -0.41 -6.34 19.67
C LEU A 92 -0.60 -7.61 20.49
N HIS A 93 -1.83 -8.10 20.55
CA HIS A 93 -2.11 -9.42 21.10
C HIS A 93 -1.42 -10.49 20.24
N PRO A 94 -0.81 -11.55 20.81
CA PRO A 94 -0.11 -12.57 20.03
C PRO A 94 -0.98 -13.30 19.01
N ALA A 95 -2.30 -13.38 19.25
CA ALA A 95 -3.28 -13.95 18.33
C ALA A 95 -3.84 -12.94 17.30
N ALA A 96 -3.24 -11.76 17.15
CA ALA A 96 -3.69 -10.77 16.17
C ALA A 96 -3.59 -11.33 14.74
N LYS A 97 -4.68 -11.25 13.96
CA LYS A 97 -4.78 -11.83 12.61
C LYS A 97 -3.64 -11.46 11.66
N VAL A 98 -3.11 -10.24 11.76
CA VAL A 98 -1.93 -9.82 11.00
C VAL A 98 -0.73 -10.77 11.16
N LEU A 99 -0.50 -11.29 12.38
CA LEU A 99 0.65 -12.14 12.71
C LEU A 99 0.50 -13.58 12.19
N HIS A 100 -0.73 -14.03 11.90
CA HIS A 100 -1.02 -15.43 11.52
C HIS A 100 -1.47 -15.58 10.08
N TYR A 101 -2.21 -14.62 9.54
CA TYR A 101 -2.86 -14.71 8.23
C TYR A 101 -2.46 -13.59 7.27
N ALA A 102 -1.44 -12.79 7.63
CA ALA A 102 -0.97 -11.66 6.83
C ALA A 102 -2.11 -10.73 6.38
N GLN A 103 -3.10 -10.51 7.25
CA GLN A 103 -4.19 -9.58 7.01
C GLN A 103 -3.69 -8.14 7.18
N GLU A 104 -2.85 -7.73 6.23
CA GLU A 104 -2.15 -6.46 6.21
C GLU A 104 -1.89 -5.96 4.80
N LEU A 105 -1.85 -4.64 4.70
CA LEU A 105 -1.53 -3.92 3.48
C LEU A 105 -0.76 -2.65 3.81
N PHE A 106 -0.07 -2.12 2.82
CA PHE A 106 0.68 -0.88 2.97
C PHE A 106 0.65 -0.03 1.69
N GLU A 107 1.01 1.24 1.86
CA GLU A 107 1.31 2.14 0.75
C GLU A 107 2.75 2.68 0.82
N GLY A 108 3.19 3.25 -0.30
CA GLY A 108 4.46 3.94 -0.42
C GLY A 108 4.31 5.15 -1.30
N LEU A 109 4.46 6.33 -0.72
CA LEU A 109 4.47 7.61 -1.41
C LEU A 109 5.56 8.51 -0.83
N LYS A 110 5.79 9.66 -1.47
CA LYS A 110 6.90 10.56 -1.11
C LYS A 110 6.43 12.00 -1.00
N ALA A 111 6.99 12.70 -0.03
CA ALA A 111 7.00 14.15 0.04
C ALA A 111 8.36 14.67 -0.41
N TYR A 112 8.34 15.72 -1.24
CA TYR A 112 9.52 16.35 -1.80
C TYR A 112 9.55 17.81 -1.42
N ARG A 113 10.73 18.30 -1.04
CA ARG A 113 10.98 19.73 -0.83
C ARG A 113 11.47 20.34 -2.14
N GLY A 114 10.72 21.30 -2.66
CA GLY A 114 11.10 22.03 -3.86
C GLY A 114 12.20 23.06 -3.60
N HIS A 115 12.78 23.60 -4.68
CA HIS A 115 13.72 24.73 -4.61
C HIS A 115 13.10 25.98 -3.98
N ASP A 116 11.77 26.10 -4.01
CA ASP A 116 10.99 27.15 -3.36
C ASP A 116 10.68 26.84 -1.88
N ASP A 117 11.35 25.86 -1.29
CA ASP A 117 11.17 25.33 0.07
C ASP A 117 9.77 24.76 0.37
N LYS A 118 8.86 24.73 -0.62
CA LYS A 118 7.53 24.15 -0.47
C LYS A 118 7.58 22.63 -0.56
N ILE A 119 6.87 21.97 0.35
CA ILE A 119 6.73 20.52 0.38
C ILE A 119 5.54 20.10 -0.49
N ARG A 120 5.73 19.10 -1.34
CA ARG A 120 4.71 18.56 -2.25
C ARG A 120 4.64 17.05 -2.16
N LEU A 121 3.42 16.51 -2.28
CA LEU A 121 3.18 15.09 -2.46
C LEU A 121 3.02 14.80 -3.95
N PHE A 122 3.50 13.64 -4.41
CA PHE A 122 3.34 13.23 -5.80
C PHE A 122 2.14 12.28 -5.95
N ARG A 123 1.10 12.73 -6.67
CA ARG A 123 -0.15 11.98 -6.98
C ARG A 123 -0.72 11.14 -5.80
N PRO A 124 -0.89 11.73 -4.59
CA PRO A 124 -1.30 10.97 -3.42
C PRO A 124 -2.69 10.33 -3.56
N ASP A 125 -3.57 10.91 -4.37
CA ASP A 125 -4.90 10.38 -4.67
C ASP A 125 -4.84 8.95 -5.26
N MET A 126 -3.84 8.66 -6.07
CA MET A 126 -3.66 7.34 -6.67
C MET A 126 -3.21 6.31 -5.64
N ASN A 127 -2.30 6.69 -4.74
CA ASN A 127 -1.89 5.85 -3.62
C ASN A 127 -3.08 5.54 -2.71
N ILE A 128 -3.90 6.54 -2.37
CA ILE A 128 -5.08 6.37 -1.51
C ILE A 128 -6.10 5.43 -2.16
N ARG A 129 -6.38 5.59 -3.46
CA ARG A 129 -7.25 4.66 -4.21
C ARG A 129 -6.72 3.23 -4.15
N ARG A 130 -5.41 3.03 -4.34
CA ARG A 130 -4.78 1.69 -4.28
C ARG A 130 -4.78 1.10 -2.87
N LEU A 131 -4.63 1.93 -1.84
CA LEU A 131 -4.74 1.55 -0.42
C LEU A 131 -6.15 1.01 -0.12
N LEU A 132 -7.19 1.76 -0.52
CA LEU A 132 -8.60 1.36 -0.33
C LEU A 132 -8.98 0.11 -1.14
N ASN A 133 -8.45 -0.02 -2.35
CA ASN A 133 -8.63 -1.23 -3.17
C ASN A 133 -7.97 -2.45 -2.52
N SER A 134 -6.80 -2.28 -1.92
CA SER A 134 -6.11 -3.34 -1.17
C SER A 134 -6.90 -3.72 0.08
N ALA A 135 -7.47 -2.74 0.79
CA ALA A 135 -8.27 -2.98 2.01
C ALA A 135 -9.50 -3.83 1.69
N GLY A 136 -10.19 -3.52 0.59
CA GLY A 136 -11.32 -4.32 0.13
C GLY A 136 -10.98 -5.77 -0.22
N ARG A 137 -9.75 -6.06 -0.67
CA ARG A 137 -9.34 -7.43 -1.05
C ARG A 137 -9.16 -8.35 0.15
N ILE A 138 -8.75 -7.82 1.30
CA ILE A 138 -8.52 -8.58 2.54
C ILE A 138 -9.54 -8.27 3.64
N ASP A 139 -10.71 -7.73 3.24
CA ASP A 139 -11.85 -7.41 4.10
C ASP A 139 -11.47 -6.59 5.35
N LEU A 140 -10.63 -5.58 5.14
CA LEU A 140 -10.33 -4.55 6.15
C LEU A 140 -11.20 -3.31 5.91
N PRO A 141 -11.53 -2.54 6.97
CA PRO A 141 -12.42 -1.40 6.88
C PRO A 141 -11.88 -0.34 5.90
N LYS A 142 -12.78 0.20 5.07
CA LYS A 142 -12.51 1.37 4.24
C LYS A 142 -12.75 2.65 5.03
N PHE A 143 -12.22 3.76 4.52
CA PHE A 143 -12.33 5.10 5.09
C PHE A 143 -12.42 6.13 3.97
N ASP A 144 -12.73 7.38 4.32
CA ASP A 144 -12.74 8.51 3.40
C ASP A 144 -11.30 8.92 3.03
N GLY A 145 -11.02 8.95 1.71
CA GLY A 145 -9.70 9.24 1.20
C GLY A 145 -9.25 10.69 1.42
N ASP A 146 -10.17 11.65 1.42
CA ASP A 146 -9.87 13.06 1.61
C ASP A 146 -9.58 13.35 3.09
N GLU A 147 -10.33 12.74 4.01
CA GLU A 147 -10.04 12.81 5.45
C GLU A 147 -8.67 12.19 5.80
N PHE A 148 -8.33 11.07 5.17
CA PHE A 148 -7.00 10.46 5.27
C PHE A 148 -5.91 11.40 4.74
N LEU A 149 -6.12 12.01 3.57
CA LEU A 149 -5.15 12.94 2.97
C LEU A 149 -4.90 14.15 3.86
N LYS A 150 -5.95 14.76 4.43
CA LYS A 150 -5.82 15.87 5.39
C LYS A 150 -4.99 15.49 6.61
N CYS A 151 -5.26 14.31 7.20
CA CYS A 151 -4.49 13.77 8.32
C CYS A 151 -3.01 13.54 7.96
N LEU A 152 -2.75 12.90 6.82
CA LEU A 152 -1.39 12.66 6.30
C LEU A 152 -0.65 13.98 6.07
N SER A 153 -1.29 14.95 5.42
CA SER A 153 -0.72 16.28 5.19
C SER A 153 -0.40 17.01 6.50
N LYS A 154 -1.23 16.86 7.53
CA LYS A 154 -0.95 17.41 8.87
C LYS A 154 0.27 16.74 9.52
N LEU A 155 0.40 15.42 9.41
CA LEU A 155 1.59 14.70 9.90
C LEU A 155 2.85 15.18 9.18
N VAL A 156 2.84 15.25 7.85
CA VAL A 156 3.98 15.76 7.06
C VAL A 156 4.29 17.22 7.40
N SER A 157 3.28 18.05 7.68
CA SER A 157 3.48 19.43 8.12
C SER A 157 4.16 19.53 9.50
N ILE A 158 3.83 18.64 10.43
CA ILE A 158 4.50 18.56 11.75
C ILE A 158 5.95 18.11 11.55
N GLU A 159 6.16 17.15 10.64
CA GLU A 159 7.44 16.52 10.35
C GLU A 159 8.23 17.20 9.22
N LYS A 160 7.89 18.45 8.88
CA LYS A 160 8.45 19.13 7.70
C LYS A 160 9.97 19.17 7.69
N GLU A 161 10.62 19.30 8.85
CA GLU A 161 12.07 19.36 8.97
C GLU A 161 12.75 18.00 8.67
N TRP A 162 12.00 16.91 8.66
CA TRP A 162 12.47 15.60 8.20
C TRP A 162 12.42 15.45 6.68
N VAL A 163 11.74 16.34 5.95
CA VAL A 163 11.82 16.37 4.49
C VAL A 163 13.17 16.94 4.08
N PRO A 164 14.11 16.12 3.58
CA PRO A 164 15.51 16.52 3.54
C PRO A 164 15.75 17.67 2.57
N LYS A 165 16.66 18.57 2.94
CA LYS A 165 17.15 19.67 2.10
C LYS A 165 18.34 19.21 1.26
N TYR A 166 18.16 18.18 0.45
CA TYR A 166 19.24 17.57 -0.32
C TYR A 166 18.77 17.15 -1.72
N PRO A 167 19.59 17.30 -2.77
CA PRO A 167 19.21 16.91 -4.13
C PRO A 167 18.78 15.44 -4.21
N MET A 168 17.74 15.16 -5.01
CA MET A 168 17.24 13.80 -5.26
C MET A 168 16.89 13.02 -3.98
N SER A 169 16.56 13.71 -2.89
CA SER A 169 16.08 13.13 -1.64
C SER A 169 14.58 13.37 -1.45
N SER A 170 13.99 12.65 -0.50
CA SER A 170 12.55 12.72 -0.21
C SER A 170 12.25 12.25 1.21
N LEU A 171 11.07 12.57 1.73
CA LEU A 171 10.50 11.89 2.88
C LEU A 171 9.56 10.81 2.39
N TYR A 172 9.90 9.55 2.64
CA TYR A 172 9.05 8.42 2.33
C TYR A 172 7.96 8.26 3.39
N ILE A 173 6.73 8.09 2.94
CA ILE A 173 5.53 7.98 3.76
C ILE A 173 5.03 6.53 3.63
N ARG A 174 4.82 5.86 4.77
CA ARG A 174 4.39 4.46 4.85
C ARG A 174 3.07 4.35 5.60
N PRO A 175 1.92 4.49 4.92
CA PRO A 175 0.63 4.08 5.46
C PRO A 175 0.56 2.56 5.54
N THR A 176 -0.02 2.04 6.61
CA THR A 176 -0.20 0.59 6.84
C THR A 176 -1.53 0.35 7.54
N LEU A 177 -2.30 -0.63 7.06
CA LEU A 177 -3.56 -1.06 7.66
C LEU A 177 -3.49 -2.55 7.98
N ILE A 178 -3.76 -2.92 9.23
CA ILE A 178 -3.60 -4.29 9.74
C ILE A 178 -4.84 -4.74 10.51
N GLY A 179 -5.20 -6.04 10.39
CA GLY A 179 -6.20 -6.69 11.22
C GLY A 179 -5.62 -7.09 12.59
N ILE A 180 -6.19 -6.56 13.68
CA ILE A 180 -5.62 -6.72 15.04
C ILE A 180 -6.50 -7.55 15.98
N GLU A 181 -7.57 -8.17 15.48
CA GLU A 181 -8.48 -8.96 16.31
C GLU A 181 -7.75 -10.15 16.97
N PRO A 182 -7.88 -10.34 18.30
CA PRO A 182 -7.15 -11.35 19.06
C PRO A 182 -7.77 -12.74 18.95
N THR A 183 -7.81 -13.31 17.74
CA THR A 183 -8.39 -14.64 17.49
C THR A 183 -7.68 -15.39 16.37
N LEU A 184 -7.63 -16.72 16.49
CA LEU A 184 -7.09 -17.64 15.49
C LEU A 184 -8.17 -18.10 14.49
N GLY A 185 -9.38 -17.55 14.54
CA GLY A 185 -10.39 -17.83 13.52
C GLY A 185 -10.02 -17.20 12.19
N VAL A 186 -9.98 -17.99 11.10
CA VAL A 186 -9.79 -17.46 9.74
C VAL A 186 -11.11 -16.84 9.26
N ALA A 187 -11.30 -15.57 9.57
CA ALA A 187 -12.47 -14.79 9.22
C ALA A 187 -12.11 -13.30 9.11
N ARG A 188 -13.05 -12.47 8.63
CA ARG A 188 -12.96 -11.00 8.70
C ARG A 188 -12.52 -10.53 10.08
N SER A 189 -11.64 -9.52 10.15
CA SER A 189 -11.21 -8.94 11.43
C SER A 189 -12.21 -7.90 11.90
N ASN A 190 -12.75 -8.06 13.10
CA ASN A 190 -13.65 -7.07 13.71
C ASN A 190 -12.90 -5.88 14.32
N GLN A 191 -11.57 -5.90 14.31
CA GLN A 191 -10.70 -4.82 14.79
C GLN A 191 -9.57 -4.56 13.80
N ALA A 192 -9.27 -3.29 13.54
CA ALA A 192 -8.16 -2.92 12.66
C ALA A 192 -7.40 -1.70 13.20
N LEU A 193 -6.17 -1.54 12.72
CA LEU A 193 -5.32 -0.40 13.01
C LEU A 193 -4.76 0.16 11.71
N LEU A 194 -5.05 1.43 11.43
CA LEU A 194 -4.39 2.22 10.40
C LEU A 194 -3.32 3.08 11.06
N PHE A 195 -2.11 3.09 10.51
CA PHE A 195 -1.03 3.95 10.97
C PHE A 195 -0.16 4.47 9.83
N ILE A 196 0.58 5.55 10.07
CA ILE A 196 1.56 6.11 9.12
C ILE A 196 2.88 6.37 9.86
N ILE A 197 3.98 5.87 9.30
CA ILE A 197 5.35 6.23 9.69
C ILE A 197 6.08 6.93 8.55
N LEU A 198 7.03 7.81 8.87
CA LEU A 198 7.81 8.55 7.88
C LEU A 198 9.30 8.25 8.04
N SER A 199 10.00 8.17 6.90
CA SER A 199 11.43 7.86 6.86
C SER A 199 12.11 8.74 5.81
N PRO A 200 13.14 9.54 6.14
CA PRO A 200 13.89 10.30 5.15
C PRO A 200 14.69 9.33 4.26
N VAL A 201 14.72 9.60 2.96
CA VAL A 201 15.38 8.75 1.96
C VAL A 201 16.27 9.60 1.07
N GLY A 202 17.54 9.22 0.98
CA GLY A 202 18.52 9.83 0.08
C GLY A 202 18.35 9.38 -1.37
N PRO A 203 19.23 9.84 -2.28
CA PRO A 203 19.23 9.38 -3.66
C PRO A 203 19.56 7.89 -3.75
N TYR A 204 18.80 7.16 -4.57
CA TYR A 204 19.12 5.77 -4.91
C TYR A 204 20.45 5.64 -5.68
N PHE A 205 20.84 6.69 -6.40
CA PHE A 205 22.00 6.71 -7.29
C PHE A 205 22.91 7.91 -6.97
N ARG A 206 23.82 7.74 -5.99
CA ARG A 206 24.74 8.81 -5.54
C ARG A 206 25.75 9.25 -6.61
N THR A 207 26.09 8.36 -7.55
CA THR A 207 27.13 8.59 -8.58
C THR A 207 26.55 8.58 -10.01
N GLY A 208 25.27 8.93 -10.18
CA GLY A 208 24.56 8.81 -11.46
C GLY A 208 23.90 7.45 -11.67
N ILE A 209 23.08 7.33 -12.73
CA ILE A 209 22.28 6.13 -13.02
C ILE A 209 23.21 4.92 -13.09
N LYS A 210 23.03 3.98 -12.16
CA LYS A 210 23.75 2.72 -12.15
C LYS A 210 22.78 1.62 -12.61
N PRO A 211 23.04 0.95 -13.74
CA PRO A 211 22.18 -0.15 -14.17
C PRO A 211 22.21 -1.28 -13.13
N VAL A 212 21.13 -2.06 -13.12
CA VAL A 212 20.98 -3.23 -12.25
C VAL A 212 20.95 -4.50 -13.09
N SER A 213 21.59 -5.55 -12.59
CA SER A 213 21.53 -6.89 -13.17
C SER A 213 20.38 -7.67 -12.54
N LEU A 214 19.68 -8.47 -13.38
CA LEU A 214 18.43 -9.11 -13.01
C LEU A 214 18.53 -10.65 -13.06
N LEU A 215 17.99 -11.33 -12.06
CA LEU A 215 17.73 -12.77 -12.10
C LEU A 215 16.40 -13.02 -12.80
N ALA A 216 16.42 -13.73 -13.93
CA ALA A 216 15.23 -14.13 -14.67
C ALA A 216 15.11 -15.67 -14.65
N ASP A 217 14.45 -16.22 -13.63
CA ASP A 217 14.27 -17.66 -13.44
C ASP A 217 12.77 -18.01 -13.45
N PRO A 218 12.26 -18.73 -14.48
CA PRO A 218 10.84 -19.03 -14.62
C PRO A 218 10.30 -20.01 -13.56
N LYS A 219 11.18 -20.63 -12.75
CA LYS A 219 10.77 -21.45 -11.61
C LYS A 219 10.00 -20.65 -10.55
N TYR A 220 10.25 -19.34 -10.45
CA TYR A 220 9.65 -18.49 -9.42
C TYR A 220 8.57 -17.58 -10.01
N VAL A 221 7.36 -17.68 -9.44
CA VAL A 221 6.20 -16.88 -9.85
C VAL A 221 5.84 -15.91 -8.74
N ARG A 222 5.82 -14.61 -9.05
CA ARG A 222 5.46 -13.55 -8.08
C ARG A 222 3.96 -13.50 -7.80
N ALA A 223 3.15 -13.66 -8.85
CA ALA A 223 1.71 -13.53 -8.81
C ALA A 223 1.08 -14.32 -9.96
N TRP A 224 -0.19 -14.71 -9.79
CA TRP A 224 -0.96 -15.48 -10.77
C TRP A 224 -2.38 -14.92 -10.93
N PRO A 225 -3.05 -15.16 -12.07
CA PRO A 225 -4.43 -14.74 -12.29
C PRO A 225 -5.37 -15.24 -11.19
N GLY A 226 -6.24 -14.37 -10.69
CA GLY A 226 -7.12 -14.66 -9.55
C GLY A 226 -6.44 -14.51 -8.17
N GLY A 227 -5.12 -14.32 -8.13
CA GLY A 227 -4.35 -14.05 -6.91
C GLY A 227 -4.52 -12.62 -6.38
N THR A 228 -3.45 -12.07 -5.80
CA THR A 228 -3.44 -10.75 -5.14
C THR A 228 -2.35 -9.81 -5.64
N GLY A 229 -1.66 -10.15 -6.73
CA GLY A 229 -0.49 -9.40 -7.22
C GLY A 229 -0.77 -7.94 -7.58
N ASP A 230 -2.02 -7.63 -7.96
CA ASP A 230 -2.50 -6.28 -8.27
C ASP A 230 -2.92 -5.46 -7.03
N LYS A 231 -2.67 -5.98 -5.83
CA LYS A 231 -2.89 -5.30 -4.54
C LYS A 231 -1.58 -5.20 -3.77
N LYS A 232 -1.48 -4.19 -2.90
CA LYS A 232 -0.25 -3.91 -2.15
C LYS A 232 -0.29 -4.54 -0.76
N LEU A 233 -0.39 -5.87 -0.73
CA LEU A 233 -0.51 -6.69 0.48
C LEU A 233 0.85 -7.22 0.92
N GLY A 234 1.07 -7.34 2.24
CA GLY A 234 2.33 -7.86 2.79
C GLY A 234 2.68 -9.27 2.28
N CYS A 235 1.67 -10.13 2.13
CA CYS A 235 1.82 -11.50 1.64
C CYS A 235 2.40 -11.62 0.21
N ASN A 236 2.32 -10.57 -0.61
CA ASN A 236 2.91 -10.55 -1.96
C ASN A 236 4.43 -10.30 -1.95
N TYR A 237 5.01 -9.90 -0.81
CA TYR A 237 6.41 -9.52 -0.68
C TYR A 237 7.22 -10.55 0.11
N ALA A 238 6.67 -11.13 1.19
CA ALA A 238 7.42 -12.07 2.00
C ALA A 238 8.00 -13.28 1.21
N PRO A 239 7.27 -13.91 0.27
CA PRO A 239 7.81 -15.00 -0.55
C PRO A 239 8.94 -14.57 -1.50
N THR A 240 9.06 -13.28 -1.82
CA THR A 240 10.08 -12.80 -2.75
C THR A 240 11.46 -12.72 -2.11
N LEU A 241 11.55 -12.73 -0.77
CA LEU A 241 12.81 -12.55 -0.04
C LEU A 241 13.81 -13.68 -0.30
N MET A 242 13.33 -14.93 -0.37
CA MET A 242 14.19 -16.07 -0.68
C MET A 242 14.77 -15.96 -2.09
N VAL A 243 13.94 -15.58 -3.08
CA VAL A 243 14.37 -15.43 -4.47
C VAL A 243 15.35 -14.25 -4.63
N GLN A 244 15.12 -13.15 -3.91
CA GLN A 244 16.06 -12.03 -3.87
C GLN A 244 17.42 -12.45 -3.30
N ASN A 245 17.45 -13.30 -2.27
CA ASN A 245 18.69 -13.85 -1.73
C ASN A 245 19.41 -14.74 -2.77
N GLU A 246 18.68 -15.57 -3.53
CA GLU A 246 19.27 -16.32 -4.65
C GLU A 246 19.87 -15.41 -5.73
N ALA A 247 19.21 -14.29 -6.07
CA ALA A 247 19.75 -13.29 -6.98
C ALA A 247 21.06 -12.67 -6.43
N GLU A 248 21.08 -12.32 -5.14
CA GLU A 248 22.25 -11.74 -4.47
C GLU A 248 23.45 -12.71 -4.44
N LYS A 249 23.21 -14.02 -4.22
CA LYS A 249 24.26 -15.06 -4.31
C LYS A 249 24.91 -15.13 -5.69
N LEU A 250 24.18 -14.71 -6.73
CA LEU A 250 24.68 -14.61 -8.12
C LEU A 250 25.23 -13.22 -8.46
N ASN A 251 25.39 -12.32 -7.47
CA ASN A 251 25.78 -10.92 -7.64
C ASN A 251 24.81 -10.10 -8.52
N LEU A 252 23.53 -10.50 -8.56
CA LEU A 252 22.45 -9.78 -9.23
C LEU A 252 21.71 -8.92 -8.21
N GLN A 253 21.21 -7.76 -8.64
CA GLN A 253 20.65 -6.76 -7.72
C GLN A 253 19.14 -6.93 -7.51
N GLN A 254 18.42 -7.44 -8.52
CA GLN A 254 16.96 -7.57 -8.50
C GLN A 254 16.51 -8.84 -9.25
N VAL A 255 15.24 -9.17 -9.15
CA VAL A 255 14.59 -10.28 -9.86
C VAL A 255 13.72 -9.74 -10.99
N LEU A 256 13.86 -10.27 -12.20
CA LEU A 256 12.91 -10.08 -13.29
C LEU A 256 11.85 -11.18 -13.18
N TRP A 257 10.63 -10.79 -12.84
CA TRP A 257 9.55 -11.75 -12.63
C TRP A 257 8.96 -12.22 -13.97
N LEU A 258 8.99 -13.54 -14.16
CA LEU A 258 8.44 -14.19 -15.34
C LEU A 258 7.11 -14.88 -15.00
N PHE A 259 6.23 -15.01 -15.98
CA PHE A 259 4.94 -15.69 -15.83
C PHE A 259 4.56 -16.50 -17.07
N GLY A 260 3.98 -17.68 -16.85
CA GLY A 260 3.47 -18.55 -17.91
C GLY A 260 4.55 -19.32 -18.67
N GLU A 261 4.11 -20.26 -19.50
CA GLU A 261 4.99 -21.09 -20.34
C GLU A 261 5.77 -20.27 -21.37
N ASP A 262 5.22 -19.12 -21.77
CA ASP A 262 5.83 -18.19 -22.72
C ASP A 262 6.78 -17.17 -22.08
N GLU A 263 7.11 -17.33 -20.79
CA GLU A 263 8.06 -16.48 -20.06
C GLU A 263 7.71 -14.97 -20.19
N GLN A 264 6.45 -14.61 -19.95
CA GLN A 264 6.01 -13.21 -19.99
C GLN A 264 6.73 -12.43 -18.92
N VAL A 265 7.35 -11.31 -19.31
CA VAL A 265 7.97 -10.37 -18.38
C VAL A 265 6.86 -9.57 -17.69
N THR A 266 6.92 -9.52 -16.35
CA THR A 266 5.86 -8.91 -15.53
C THR A 266 6.35 -7.68 -14.76
N GLU A 267 7.32 -7.84 -13.85
CA GLU A 267 7.81 -6.78 -12.97
C GLU A 267 9.32 -6.96 -12.69
N VAL A 268 10.00 -5.91 -12.24
CA VAL A 268 11.40 -5.95 -11.80
C VAL A 268 11.46 -5.69 -10.30
N GLY A 269 11.68 -6.74 -9.51
CA GLY A 269 11.67 -6.65 -8.05
C GLY A 269 10.32 -6.15 -7.53
N ALA A 270 10.30 -4.94 -6.97
CA ALA A 270 9.11 -4.25 -6.51
C ALA A 270 8.69 -3.06 -7.41
N MET A 271 9.19 -3.03 -8.64
CA MET A 271 8.94 -2.01 -9.66
C MET A 271 8.16 -2.61 -10.83
N ASN A 272 7.41 -1.77 -11.55
CA ASN A 272 6.87 -2.18 -12.83
C ASN A 272 8.03 -2.35 -13.84
N VAL A 273 7.73 -2.75 -15.07
CA VAL A 273 8.75 -2.87 -16.13
C VAL A 273 8.28 -2.13 -17.38
N MET A 274 9.22 -1.44 -17.99
CA MET A 274 9.05 -0.66 -19.22
C MET A 274 10.16 -1.07 -20.18
N VAL A 275 9.81 -1.28 -21.44
CA VAL A 275 10.74 -1.69 -22.50
C VAL A 275 10.57 -0.74 -23.67
N LEU A 276 11.62 0.02 -23.99
CA LEU A 276 11.68 0.88 -25.15
C LEU A 276 12.43 0.15 -26.27
N LEU A 277 11.79 -0.05 -27.41
CA LEU A 277 12.38 -0.76 -28.54
C LEU A 277 11.98 -0.17 -29.89
N LYS A 278 12.74 -0.50 -30.93
CA LYS A 278 12.32 -0.35 -32.32
C LYS A 278 11.35 -1.47 -32.67
N ASN A 279 10.15 -1.09 -33.12
CA ASN A 279 9.17 -2.03 -33.66
C ASN A 279 9.62 -2.53 -35.04
N ARG A 280 8.95 -3.57 -35.55
CA ARG A 280 9.30 -4.19 -36.84
C ARG A 280 9.01 -3.28 -38.04
N ASP A 281 8.15 -2.28 -37.85
CA ASP A 281 7.80 -1.27 -38.86
C ASP A 281 8.80 -0.09 -38.88
N GLY A 282 9.88 -0.15 -38.08
CA GLY A 282 10.94 0.86 -38.00
C GLY A 282 10.69 2.02 -37.03
N GLY A 283 9.50 2.10 -36.43
CA GLY A 283 9.15 3.10 -35.40
C GLY A 283 9.67 2.74 -34.01
N THR A 284 9.62 3.68 -33.07
CA THR A 284 9.89 3.41 -31.64
C THR A 284 8.58 3.03 -30.93
N GLU A 285 8.65 2.09 -29.99
CA GLU A 285 7.53 1.67 -29.13
C GLU A 285 8.01 1.54 -27.67
N LEU A 286 7.26 2.16 -26.74
CA LEU A 286 7.36 1.90 -25.31
C LEU A 286 6.30 0.87 -24.92
N VAL A 287 6.76 -0.26 -24.37
CA VAL A 287 5.92 -1.38 -23.98
C VAL A 287 5.96 -1.58 -22.48
N THR A 288 4.80 -1.84 -21.88
CA THR A 288 4.69 -2.32 -20.50
C THR A 288 3.60 -3.38 -20.40
N PRO A 289 3.74 -4.39 -19.52
CA PRO A 289 2.69 -5.38 -19.31
C PRO A 289 1.34 -4.76 -18.91
N PRO A 290 0.20 -5.27 -19.41
CA PRO A 290 -1.12 -4.75 -19.07
C PRO A 290 -1.50 -5.09 -17.63
N LEU A 291 -2.46 -4.35 -17.06
CA LEU A 291 -3.01 -4.61 -15.73
C LEU A 291 -3.97 -5.82 -15.77
N SER A 292 -3.42 -7.04 -15.81
CA SER A 292 -4.16 -8.30 -15.94
C SER A 292 -4.42 -9.02 -14.60
N GLY A 293 -4.19 -8.34 -13.46
CA GLY A 293 -4.34 -8.91 -12.11
C GLY A 293 -3.04 -9.44 -11.48
N ILE A 294 -1.97 -9.63 -12.27
CA ILE A 294 -0.64 -10.06 -11.79
C ILE A 294 0.37 -8.92 -11.69
N ILE A 295 0.01 -7.73 -12.17
CA ILE A 295 0.84 -6.51 -12.18
C ILE A 295 0.26 -5.53 -11.17
N LEU A 296 1.12 -4.94 -10.33
CA LEU A 296 0.69 -3.91 -9.39
C LEU A 296 0.50 -2.60 -10.16
N PRO A 297 -0.68 -1.94 -10.11
CA PRO A 297 -0.89 -0.64 -10.74
C PRO A 297 -0.02 0.46 -10.10
N GLY A 298 1.20 0.63 -10.58
CA GLY A 298 2.17 1.61 -10.09
C GLY A 298 1.78 3.05 -10.44
N VAL A 299 1.99 3.97 -9.49
CA VAL A 299 1.78 5.41 -9.72
C VAL A 299 2.84 5.95 -10.69
N THR A 300 4.10 5.51 -10.57
CA THR A 300 5.16 5.84 -11.52
C THR A 300 4.86 5.28 -12.91
N ARG A 301 4.45 4.01 -13.01
CA ARG A 301 3.99 3.39 -14.27
C ARG A 301 2.93 4.24 -14.96
N GLN A 302 1.87 4.61 -14.25
CA GLN A 302 0.81 5.44 -14.82
C GLN A 302 1.34 6.80 -15.26
N SER A 303 2.20 7.43 -14.46
CA SER A 303 2.75 8.76 -14.78
C SER A 303 3.65 8.73 -16.02
N VAL A 304 4.46 7.68 -16.19
CA VAL A 304 5.26 7.50 -17.42
C VAL A 304 4.37 7.27 -18.63
N LEU A 305 3.31 6.47 -18.50
CA LEU A 305 2.34 6.27 -19.58
C LEU A 305 1.61 7.56 -19.95
N ASP A 306 1.15 8.33 -18.96
CA ASP A 306 0.46 9.61 -19.18
C ASP A 306 1.39 10.59 -19.92
N LEU A 307 2.63 10.76 -19.44
CA LEU A 307 3.63 11.65 -20.05
C LEU A 307 4.00 11.25 -21.47
N THR A 308 4.31 9.98 -21.70
CA THR A 308 4.77 9.50 -23.02
C THR A 308 3.66 9.51 -24.06
N ARG A 309 2.39 9.32 -23.64
CA ARG A 309 1.22 9.53 -24.50
C ARG A 309 1.01 11.00 -24.84
N GLU A 310 1.27 11.90 -23.90
CA GLU A 310 1.19 13.35 -24.14
C GLU A 310 2.28 13.82 -25.11
N TRP A 311 3.51 13.31 -24.99
CA TRP A 311 4.59 13.62 -25.94
C TRP A 311 4.24 13.18 -27.37
N ASN A 312 3.58 12.02 -27.51
CA ASN A 312 3.13 11.49 -28.80
C ASN A 312 4.26 11.35 -29.85
N GLU A 313 5.50 11.10 -29.38
CA GLU A 313 6.69 10.93 -30.22
C GLU A 313 6.90 9.49 -30.69
N PHE A 314 6.30 8.53 -29.98
CA PHE A 314 6.42 7.10 -30.24
C PHE A 314 5.18 6.35 -29.75
N LYS A 315 5.02 5.11 -30.21
CA LYS A 315 3.88 4.27 -29.82
C LYS A 315 4.00 3.86 -28.36
N VAL A 316 2.90 3.94 -27.61
CA VAL A 316 2.83 3.50 -26.21
C VAL A 316 1.84 2.35 -26.09
N SER A 317 2.33 1.16 -25.72
CA SER A 317 1.56 -0.08 -25.73
C SER A 317 1.54 -0.77 -24.37
N GLU A 318 0.35 -0.95 -23.82
CA GLU A 318 0.12 -1.86 -22.70
C GLU A 318 -0.15 -3.26 -23.24
N ARG A 319 0.90 -4.05 -23.48
CA ARG A 319 0.82 -5.39 -24.07
C ARG A 319 1.79 -6.37 -23.41
N LYS A 320 1.51 -7.66 -23.59
CA LYS A 320 2.46 -8.71 -23.20
C LYS A 320 3.78 -8.53 -23.95
N ILE A 321 4.86 -8.82 -23.24
CA ILE A 321 6.22 -8.91 -23.77
C ILE A 321 6.87 -10.13 -23.14
N THR A 322 7.53 -10.95 -23.95
CA THR A 322 8.10 -12.24 -23.51
C THR A 322 9.62 -12.19 -23.53
N MET A 323 10.26 -13.11 -22.80
CA MET A 323 11.71 -13.29 -22.88
C MET A 323 12.17 -13.64 -24.30
N ALA A 324 11.35 -14.36 -25.09
CA ALA A 324 11.63 -14.63 -26.49
C ALA A 324 11.72 -13.33 -27.32
N GLU A 325 10.74 -12.43 -27.17
CA GLU A 325 10.73 -11.13 -27.86
C GLU A 325 11.92 -10.25 -27.44
N ILE A 326 12.25 -10.21 -26.15
CA ILE A 326 13.40 -9.44 -25.64
C ILE A 326 14.71 -9.97 -26.22
N ARG A 327 14.92 -11.30 -26.20
CA ARG A 327 16.12 -11.94 -26.77
C ARG A 327 16.27 -11.64 -28.27
N GLU A 328 15.18 -11.71 -29.01
CA GLU A 328 15.15 -11.36 -30.44
C GLU A 328 15.49 -9.88 -30.65
N ALA A 329 14.85 -8.97 -29.91
CA ALA A 329 15.10 -7.53 -30.01
C ALA A 329 16.54 -7.14 -29.67
N ILE A 330 17.18 -7.83 -28.72
CA ILE A 330 18.62 -7.66 -28.41
C ILE A 330 19.47 -8.10 -29.60
N LYS A 331 19.22 -9.31 -30.14
CA LYS A 331 19.97 -9.86 -31.28
C LYS A 331 19.89 -8.95 -32.51
N GLU A 332 18.72 -8.36 -32.74
CA GLU A 332 18.45 -7.46 -33.85
C GLU A 332 18.82 -5.99 -33.57
N LYS A 333 19.41 -5.69 -32.40
CA LYS A 333 19.75 -4.32 -31.96
C LYS A 333 18.55 -3.35 -31.98
N ARG A 334 17.35 -3.88 -31.73
CA ARG A 334 16.10 -3.12 -31.62
C ARG A 334 15.78 -2.70 -30.20
N LEU A 335 16.24 -3.42 -29.18
CA LEU A 335 16.06 -3.00 -27.79
C LEU A 335 16.89 -1.73 -27.53
N LEU A 336 16.23 -0.66 -27.08
CA LEU A 336 16.87 0.63 -26.78
C LEU A 336 17.12 0.74 -25.27
N GLU A 337 16.07 0.58 -24.47
CA GLU A 337 16.13 0.71 -23.01
C GLU A 337 15.18 -0.28 -22.34
N MET A 338 15.52 -0.72 -21.13
CA MET A 338 14.65 -1.48 -20.24
C MET A 338 14.85 -0.97 -18.82
N PHE A 339 13.75 -0.56 -18.18
CA PHE A 339 13.79 0.07 -16.86
C PHE A 339 12.54 -0.27 -16.04
N GLY A 340 12.60 -0.01 -14.73
CA GLY A 340 11.49 -0.20 -13.80
C GLY A 340 10.88 1.09 -13.26
#